data_AF-A0A839S4P1-F1
#
_entry.id   AF-A0A839S4P1-F1
#
_cell.length_a   1.000
_cell.length_b   1.000
_cell.length_c   1.000
_cell.angle_alpha   90.00
_cell.angle_beta   90.00
_cell.angle_gamma   90.00
#
_symmetry.space_group_name_H-M   'P 1'
#
loop_
_entity.id
_entity.type
_entity.pdbx_description
1 polymer ?
#
loop_
_entity_poly.entity_id
_entity_poly.type
_entity_poly.pdbx_seq_one_letter_code
_entity_poly.pdbx_strand_id
1 'polypeptide(L)'
;METAADTVGLRELRQDASELVRRVEAGAEVTITVAGRPSARIVPVNGPRRWQTFDDVADVFDGTADPEWAHDRDLIDQTVRHPWAGE
;
A
#
# COMPACT_ATOMS: atom_id res chain seq x y z
N MET A 1 5.31 -7.09 -15.92
CA MET A 1 6.73 -6.70 -15.88
C MET A 1 7.22 -7.03 -14.49
N GLU A 2 8.07 -8.04 -14.36
CA GLU A 2 8.67 -8.45 -13.10
C GLU A 2 9.66 -7.35 -12.69
N THR A 3 9.28 -6.50 -11.73
CA THR A 3 10.23 -5.60 -11.07
C THR A 3 11.20 -6.49 -10.30
N ALA A 4 12.33 -6.82 -10.91
CA ALA A 4 13.40 -7.55 -10.24
C ALA A 4 13.81 -6.75 -8.99
N ALA A 5 13.36 -7.22 -7.83
CA ALA A 5 13.67 -6.60 -6.55
C ALA A 5 15.16 -6.75 -6.29
N ASP A 6 15.88 -5.62 -6.26
CA ASP A 6 17.33 -5.66 -6.13
C ASP A 6 17.67 -6.08 -4.70
N THR A 7 18.46 -7.14 -4.54
CA THR A 7 18.73 -7.71 -3.21
C THR A 7 20.12 -7.31 -2.76
N VAL A 8 20.20 -6.60 -1.63
CA VAL A 8 21.46 -6.08 -1.08
C VAL A 8 21.70 -6.55 0.34
N GLY A 9 22.97 -6.69 0.72
CA GLY A 9 23.37 -6.98 2.10
C GLY A 9 23.39 -5.73 2.99
N LEU A 10 23.34 -5.90 4.31
CA LEU A 10 23.47 -4.77 5.27
C LEU A 10 24.78 -3.97 5.10
N ARG A 11 25.85 -4.64 4.67
CA ARG A 11 27.14 -3.97 4.39
C ARG A 11 27.04 -3.05 3.18
N GLU A 12 26.47 -3.52 2.09
CA GLU A 12 26.26 -2.74 0.86
C GLU A 12 25.32 -1.58 1.12
N LEU A 13 24.22 -1.81 1.85
CA LEU A 13 23.32 -0.73 2.28
C LEU A 13 24.07 0.39 3.02
N ARG A 14 25.02 0.04 3.89
CA ARG A 14 25.82 1.03 4.62
C ARG A 14 26.80 1.78 3.72
N GLN A 15 27.36 1.15 2.69
CA GLN A 15 28.33 1.79 1.80
C GLN A 15 27.64 2.67 0.75
N ASP A 16 26.52 2.21 0.20
CA ASP A 16 25.89 2.78 -0.99
C ASP A 16 24.50 3.37 -0.73
N ALA A 17 24.20 3.72 0.53
CA ALA A 17 22.90 4.19 1.00
C ALA A 17 22.28 5.26 0.08
N SER A 18 23.04 6.30 -0.26
CA SER A 18 22.55 7.42 -1.08
C SER A 18 22.22 7.00 -2.51
N GLU A 19 22.94 6.05 -3.08
CA GLU A 19 22.65 5.54 -4.43
C GLU A 19 21.40 4.65 -4.40
N LEU A 20 21.30 3.76 -3.43
CA LEU A 20 20.14 2.89 -3.24
C LEU A 20 18.87 3.72 -3.05
N VAL A 21 18.93 4.79 -2.25
CA VAL A 21 17.80 5.71 -2.08
C VAL A 21 17.42 6.38 -3.41
N ARG A 22 18.37 6.92 -4.18
CA ARG A 22 18.07 7.53 -5.50
C ARG A 22 17.40 6.54 -6.47
N ARG A 23 17.85 5.28 -6.46
CA ARG A 23 17.25 4.22 -7.28
C ARG A 23 15.83 3.92 -6.84
N VAL A 24 15.60 3.85 -5.53
CA VAL A 24 14.26 3.66 -4.95
C VAL A 24 13.35 4.86 -5.28
N GLU A 25 13.84 6.09 -5.19
CA GLU A 25 13.10 7.29 -5.60
C GLU A 25 12.70 7.26 -7.09
N ALA A 26 13.53 6.64 -7.95
CA ALA A 26 13.22 6.43 -9.36
C ALA A 26 12.23 5.27 -9.63
N GLY A 27 11.72 4.61 -8.59
CA GLY A 27 10.73 3.54 -8.69
C GLY A 27 11.26 2.13 -8.50
N ALA A 28 12.54 1.95 -8.15
CA ALA A 28 13.06 0.64 -7.81
C ALA A 28 12.56 0.17 -6.42
N GLU A 29 12.51 -1.14 -6.22
CA GLU A 29 12.33 -1.74 -4.91
C GLU A 29 13.58 -2.53 -4.55
N VAL A 30 14.07 -2.36 -3.32
CA VAL A 30 15.31 -2.99 -2.84
C VAL A 30 15.00 -3.85 -1.62
N THR A 31 15.38 -5.13 -1.66
CA THR A 31 15.30 -6.05 -0.52
C THR A 31 16.62 -6.07 0.24
N ILE A 32 16.59 -5.78 1.53
CA ILE A 32 17.74 -5.83 2.42
C ILE A 32 17.82 -7.22 3.06
N THR A 33 19.01 -7.82 3.04
CA THR A 33 19.29 -9.11 3.69
C THR A 33 20.26 -8.99 4.85
N VAL A 34 20.06 -9.87 5.84
CA VAL A 34 21.00 -10.11 6.95
C VAL A 34 21.35 -11.59 6.93
N ALA A 35 22.64 -11.90 6.73
CA ALA A 35 23.13 -13.27 6.54
C ALA A 35 22.35 -14.05 5.45
N GLY A 36 22.09 -13.39 4.32
CA GLY A 36 21.39 -13.99 3.17
C GLY A 36 19.88 -14.17 3.35
N ARG A 37 19.31 -13.77 4.49
CA ARG A 37 17.86 -13.83 4.75
C ARG A 37 17.23 -12.45 4.55
N PRO A 38 16.14 -12.32 3.78
CA PRO A 38 15.39 -11.08 3.68
C PRO A 38 14.97 -10.57 5.06
N SER A 39 15.25 -9.31 5.35
CA SER A 39 14.99 -8.69 6.65
C SER A 39 14.22 -7.38 6.56
N ALA A 40 14.30 -6.67 5.44
CA ALA A 40 13.56 -5.43 5.20
C ALA A 40 13.45 -5.13 3.70
N ARG A 41 12.58 -4.19 3.32
CA ARG A 41 12.47 -3.64 1.96
C ARG A 41 12.51 -2.12 2.01
N ILE A 42 13.24 -1.50 1.08
CA ILE A 42 13.18 -0.06 0.82
C ILE A 42 12.32 0.14 -0.41
N VAL A 43 11.26 0.92 -0.26
CA VAL A 43 10.29 1.26 -1.31
C VAL A 43 10.16 2.78 -1.40
N PRO A 44 9.78 3.33 -2.56
CA PRO A 44 9.60 4.77 -2.68
C PRO A 44 8.49 5.24 -1.72
N VAL A 45 8.78 6.28 -0.94
CA VAL A 45 7.79 6.92 -0.05
C VAL A 45 6.63 7.54 -0.86
N ASN A 46 6.88 7.80 -2.14
CA ASN A 46 5.92 8.33 -3.10
C ASN A 46 5.22 7.22 -3.91
N GLY A 47 5.17 5.97 -3.42
CA GLY A 47 4.18 4.99 -3.86
C GLY A 47 2.79 5.65 -3.93
N PRO A 48 1.92 5.29 -4.89
CA PRO A 48 0.94 6.18 -5.49
C PRO A 48 0.22 7.05 -4.44
N ARG A 49 0.70 8.29 -4.27
CA ARG A 49 0.03 9.36 -3.50
C ARG A 49 -1.15 9.96 -4.28
N ARG A 50 -1.67 9.22 -5.24
CA ARG A 50 -2.82 9.60 -6.03
C ARG A 50 -4.02 8.90 -5.42
N TRP A 51 -5.16 9.58 -5.41
CA TRP A 51 -6.44 8.90 -5.33
C TRP A 51 -6.42 7.78 -6.36
N GLN A 52 -6.49 6.54 -5.89
CA GLN A 52 -6.57 5.38 -6.76
C GLN A 52 -8.01 5.23 -7.22
N THR A 53 -8.20 4.76 -8.44
CA THR A 53 -9.55 4.37 -8.87
C THR A 53 -9.98 3.15 -8.06
N PHE A 54 -11.28 2.92 -7.96
CA PHE A 54 -11.79 1.71 -7.34
C PHE A 54 -11.23 0.46 -8.04
N ASP A 55 -11.15 0.47 -9.37
CA ASP A 55 -10.65 -0.65 -10.17
C ASP A 55 -9.19 -1.01 -9.85
N ASP A 56 -8.35 -0.02 -9.53
CA ASP A 56 -6.94 -0.24 -9.16
C ASP A 56 -6.75 -0.94 -7.79
N VAL A 57 -7.79 -1.00 -6.96
CA VAL A 57 -7.75 -1.55 -5.60
C VAL A 57 -8.83 -2.60 -5.32
N ALA A 58 -9.63 -2.95 -6.33
CA ALA A 58 -10.79 -3.83 -6.16
C ALA A 58 -10.37 -5.22 -5.66
N ASP A 59 -9.20 -5.70 -6.06
CA ASP A 59 -8.62 -7.00 -5.69
C ASP A 59 -8.38 -7.13 -4.18
N VAL A 60 -8.11 -6.04 -3.46
CA VAL A 60 -8.02 -6.02 -2.00
C VAL A 60 -9.33 -6.46 -1.34
N PHE A 61 -10.46 -6.26 -2.03
CA PHE A 61 -11.81 -6.56 -1.54
C PHE A 61 -12.34 -7.92 -2.02
N ASP A 62 -11.55 -8.73 -2.75
CA ASP A 62 -11.95 -10.07 -3.23
C ASP A 62 -12.05 -11.13 -2.11
N GLY A 63 -11.95 -10.71 -0.85
CA GLY A 63 -12.11 -11.56 0.33
C GLY A 63 -13.55 -12.03 0.56
N THR A 64 -13.72 -12.86 1.60
CA THR A 64 -15.07 -13.27 2.01
C THR A 64 -15.82 -12.06 2.54
N ALA A 65 -16.97 -11.76 1.94
CA ALA A 65 -17.85 -10.72 2.43
C ALA A 65 -18.38 -11.06 3.83
N ASP A 66 -18.58 -10.03 4.66
CA ASP A 66 -19.18 -10.18 5.97
C ASP A 66 -20.65 -10.67 5.82
N PRO A 67 -20.99 -11.86 6.34
CA PRO A 67 -22.34 -12.39 6.24
C PRO A 67 -23.38 -11.60 7.04
N GLU A 68 -22.96 -10.86 8.08
CA GLU A 68 -23.85 -10.07 8.93
C GLU A 68 -24.06 -8.64 8.42
N TRP A 69 -23.31 -8.23 7.39
CA TRP A 69 -23.34 -6.88 6.83
C TRP A 69 -24.76 -6.35 6.54
N ALA A 70 -25.61 -7.19 5.94
CA ALA A 70 -26.97 -6.77 5.62
C ALA A 70 -27.79 -6.46 6.88
N HIS A 71 -27.63 -7.26 7.94
CA HIS A 71 -28.30 -7.03 9.21
C HIS A 71 -27.81 -5.73 9.87
N ASP A 72 -26.49 -5.56 9.97
CA ASP A 72 -25.87 -4.41 10.62
C ASP A 72 -26.19 -3.10 9.90
N ARG A 73 -26.16 -3.11 8.57
CA ARG A 73 -26.55 -1.96 7.74
C ARG A 73 -28.01 -1.56 8.01
N ASP A 74 -28.90 -2.52 8.16
CA ASP A 74 -30.34 -2.27 8.33
C ASP A 74 -30.67 -1.78 9.76
N LEU A 75 -29.73 -1.83 10.72
CA LEU A 75 -29.86 -1.15 12.02
C LEU A 75 -29.79 0.39 11.90
N ILE A 76 -29.24 0.91 10.81
CA ILE A 76 -29.18 2.34 10.51
C ILE A 76 -30.48 2.74 9.82
N ASP A 77 -31.05 3.90 10.16
CA ASP A 77 -32.35 4.37 9.63
C ASP A 77 -32.39 4.65 8.12
N GLN A 78 -31.23 4.57 7.44
CA GLN A 78 -30.98 4.86 6.02
C GLN A 78 -31.55 6.21 5.52
N THR A 79 -32.00 7.07 6.43
CA THR A 79 -32.75 8.27 6.10
C THR A 79 -31.75 9.37 5.84
N VAL A 80 -31.55 9.71 4.57
CA VAL A 80 -30.69 10.83 4.19
C VAL A 80 -31.34 12.13 4.60
N ARG A 81 -30.80 12.77 5.66
CA ARG A 81 -31.21 14.11 6.09
C ARG A 81 -30.20 15.13 5.58
N HIS A 82 -30.69 16.20 4.97
CA HIS A 82 -29.86 17.33 4.57
C HIS A 82 -29.69 18.28 5.77
N PRO A 83 -28.52 18.34 6.42
CA PRO A 83 -28.36 19.09 7.68
C PRO A 83 -28.37 20.61 7.48
N TRP A 84 -28.36 21.10 6.24
CA TRP A 84 -28.43 22.53 5.89
C TRP A 84 -29.72 22.92 5.16
N ALA A 85 -30.76 22.07 5.21
CA ALA A 85 -32.07 22.48 4.73
C ALA A 85 -32.63 23.39 5.82
N GLY A 86 -32.66 24.70 5.56
CA GLY A 86 -33.29 25.67 6.46
C GLY A 86 -34.77 25.36 6.64
N GLU A 87 -35.32 25.77 7.80
CA GLU A 87 -36.75 25.67 8.13
C GLU A 87 -37.67 26.30 7.07
#